data_AF-A0A0N4VW50-F1
#
_entry.id   AF-A0A0N4VW50-F1
#
_cell.length_a   1.000
_cell.length_b   1.000
_cell.length_c   1.000
_cell.angle_alpha   90.00
_cell.angle_beta   90.00
_cell.angle_gamma   90.00
#
_symmetry.space_group_name_H-M   'P 1'
#
loop_
_entity.id
_entity.type
_entity.pdbx_description
1 polymer ?
#
loop_
_entity_poly.entity_id
_entity_poly.type
_entity_poly.pdbx_seq_one_letter_code
_entity_poly.pdbx_strand_id
1 'polypeptide(L)'
;MFSSSATKVFGMEAQQLGELKEADKDAYDRVLTDICFKYYNWRINAKPSTFNDETRMRYSVLGCDPVPYDRYISHLEQTLEKLEQLEC
;
A
#
# COMPACT_ATOMS: atom_id res chain seq x y z
N MET A 1 -8.84 -2.26 3.67
CA MET A 1 -8.63 -2.05 2.22
C MET A 1 -9.82 -2.63 1.50
N PHE A 2 -10.26 -2.05 0.38
CA PHE A 2 -11.39 -2.55 -0.43
C PHE A 2 -10.89 -3.17 -1.74
N SER A 3 -11.77 -3.89 -2.46
CA SER A 3 -11.41 -4.75 -3.60
C SER A 3 -10.51 -4.06 -4.63
N SER A 4 -10.87 -2.86 -5.09
CA SER A 4 -10.10 -2.15 -6.13
C SER A 4 -8.65 -1.87 -5.77
N SER A 5 -8.37 -1.51 -4.52
CA SER A 5 -7.00 -1.29 -4.04
C SER A 5 -6.28 -2.61 -3.77
N ALA A 6 -7.02 -3.65 -3.38
CA ALA A 6 -6.46 -4.98 -3.19
C ALA A 6 -6.03 -5.59 -4.54
N THR A 7 -6.88 -5.56 -5.56
CA THR A 7 -6.54 -6.07 -6.90
C THR A 7 -5.26 -5.42 -7.45
N LYS A 8 -5.03 -4.13 -7.21
CA LYS A 8 -3.78 -3.44 -7.58
C LYS A 8 -2.54 -3.99 -6.86
N VAL A 9 -2.66 -4.39 -5.60
CA VAL A 9 -1.55 -4.91 -4.78
C VAL A 9 -1.30 -6.38 -5.10
N PHE A 10 -2.36 -7.18 -5.19
CA PHE A 10 -2.30 -8.62 -5.43
C PHE A 10 -2.11 -8.98 -6.90
N GLY A 11 -2.42 -8.07 -7.84
CA GLY A 11 -2.33 -8.31 -9.28
C GLY A 11 -3.39 -9.28 -9.82
N MET A 12 -4.38 -9.67 -9.00
CA MET A 12 -5.44 -10.61 -9.36
C MET A 12 -6.72 -10.32 -8.57
N GLU A 13 -7.84 -10.81 -9.07
CA GLU A 13 -9.14 -10.64 -8.42
C GLU A 13 -9.31 -11.54 -7.20
N ALA A 14 -10.12 -11.10 -6.24
CA ALA A 14 -10.36 -11.85 -5.00
C ALA A 14 -10.94 -13.25 -5.25
N GLN A 15 -11.76 -13.41 -6.29
CA GLN A 15 -12.31 -14.72 -6.68
C GLN A 15 -11.20 -15.68 -7.11
N GLN A 16 -10.28 -15.23 -7.97
CA GLN A 16 -9.16 -16.04 -8.46
C GLN A 16 -8.24 -16.45 -7.32
N LEU A 17 -7.98 -15.53 -6.38
CA LEU A 17 -7.19 -15.81 -5.19
C LEU A 17 -7.87 -16.83 -4.26
N GLY A 18 -9.21 -16.81 -4.18
CA GLY A 18 -10.00 -17.79 -3.43
C GLY A 18 -9.94 -19.18 -4.05
N GLU A 19 -10.12 -19.28 -5.36
CA GLU A 19 -10.00 -20.54 -6.13
C GLU A 19 -8.58 -21.12 -6.00
N LEU A 20 -7.55 -20.26 -6.07
CA LEU A 20 -6.14 -20.67 -5.91
C LEU A 20 -5.88 -21.29 -4.54
N LYS A 21 -6.49 -20.74 -3.48
CA LYS A 21 -6.34 -21.26 -2.12
C LYS A 21 -6.87 -22.69 -1.97
N GLU A 22 -7.96 -23.03 -2.68
CA GLU A 22 -8.57 -24.36 -2.65
C GLU A 22 -7.84 -25.35 -3.54
N ALA A 23 -7.33 -24.90 -4.68
CA ALA A 23 -6.65 -25.73 -5.66
C ALA A 23 -5.18 -26.02 -5.30
N ASP A 24 -4.43 -25.01 -4.87
CA ASP A 24 -2.99 -25.09 -4.60
C ASP A 24 -2.60 -24.09 -3.50
N LYS A 25 -2.52 -24.61 -2.27
CA LYS A 25 -2.13 -23.83 -1.10
C LYS A 25 -0.70 -23.26 -1.21
N ASP A 26 0.22 -24.00 -1.82
CA ASP A 26 1.62 -23.55 -1.94
C ASP A 26 1.72 -22.38 -2.92
N ALA A 27 0.97 -22.41 -4.03
CA ALA A 27 0.89 -21.29 -4.95
C ALA A 27 0.24 -20.07 -4.30
N TYR A 28 -0.81 -20.26 -3.49
CA TYR A 28 -1.44 -19.20 -2.71
C TYR A 28 -0.45 -18.53 -1.74
N ASP A 29 0.31 -19.31 -0.97
CA ASP A 29 1.29 -18.79 -0.01
C ASP A 29 2.44 -18.03 -0.72
N ARG A 30 2.83 -18.44 -1.94
CA ARG A 30 3.79 -17.70 -2.77
C ARG A 30 3.25 -16.32 -3.16
N VAL A 31 1.99 -16.22 -3.58
CA VAL A 31 1.37 -14.93 -3.92
C VAL A 31 1.38 -13.99 -2.71
N LEU A 32 1.03 -14.50 -1.52
CA LEU A 32 1.09 -13.70 -0.29
C LEU A 32 2.50 -13.25 0.07
N THR A 33 3.50 -14.11 -0.17
CA THR A 33 4.89 -13.77 0.10
C THR A 33 5.43 -12.75 -0.89
N ASP A 34 5.07 -12.87 -2.17
CA ASP A 34 5.53 -11.97 -3.24
C ASP A 34 5.01 -10.54 -3.09
N ILE A 35 3.84 -10.33 -2.49
CA ILE A 35 3.32 -8.98 -2.25
C ILE A 35 4.00 -8.27 -1.06
N CYS A 36 4.67 -9.01 -0.18
CA CYS A 36 5.33 -8.44 0.98
C CYS A 36 6.50 -7.53 0.56
N PHE A 37 6.74 -6.49 1.35
CA PHE A 37 7.85 -5.54 1.16
C PHE A 37 7.88 -4.79 -0.18
N LYS A 38 6.78 -4.80 -0.93
CA LYS A 38 6.61 -3.93 -2.10
C LYS A 38 6.27 -2.49 -1.65
N TYR A 39 6.86 -1.53 -2.35
CA TYR A 39 6.67 -0.11 -2.07
C TYR A 39 5.50 0.46 -2.87
N TYR A 40 4.63 1.19 -2.17
CA TYR A 40 3.50 1.89 -2.77
C TYR A 40 3.31 3.24 -2.10
N ASN A 41 2.76 4.18 -2.86
CA ASN A 41 2.20 5.39 -2.32
C ASN A 41 0.79 5.10 -1.81
N TRP A 42 0.65 5.05 -0.49
CA TRP A 42 -0.60 4.75 0.18
C TRP A 42 -1.36 6.02 0.52
N ARG A 43 -2.64 6.06 0.15
CA ARG A 43 -3.58 7.04 0.70
C ARG A 43 -4.37 6.36 1.82
N ILE A 44 -4.13 6.76 3.06
CA ILE A 44 -4.73 6.13 4.25
C ILE A 44 -5.59 7.16 4.99
N ASN A 45 -6.77 6.71 5.42
CA ASN A 45 -7.64 7.44 6.33
C ASN A 45 -7.58 6.82 7.73
N ALA A 46 -7.23 7.62 8.73
CA ALA A 46 -7.22 7.22 10.14
C ALA A 46 -8.44 7.83 10.83
N LYS A 47 -9.36 6.99 11.34
CA LYS A 47 -10.53 7.44 12.10
C LYS A 47 -10.75 6.57 13.33
N PRO A 48 -11.07 7.14 14.50
CA PRO A 48 -11.51 6.33 15.63
C PRO A 48 -12.81 5.60 15.28
N SER A 49 -12.89 4.34 15.66
CA SER A 49 -14.05 3.48 15.50
C SER A 49 -14.38 2.87 16.85
N THR A 50 -15.59 3.08 17.33
CA THR A 50 -16.09 2.46 18.56
C THR A 50 -16.93 1.24 18.20
N PHE A 51 -16.62 0.09 18.79
CA PHE A 51 -17.39 -1.14 18.64
C PHE A 51 -17.42 -1.85 19.99
N ASN A 52 -18.62 -2.18 20.49
CA ASN A 52 -18.84 -2.77 21.82
C ASN A 52 -18.11 -1.99 22.94
N ASP A 53 -18.32 -0.67 23.00
CA ASP A 53 -17.70 0.26 23.96
C ASP A 53 -16.17 0.38 23.88
N GLU A 54 -15.51 -0.35 22.98
CA GLU A 54 -14.08 -0.24 22.75
C GLU A 54 -13.80 0.70 21.57
N THR A 55 -13.06 1.78 21.84
CA THR A 55 -12.63 2.73 20.80
C THR A 55 -11.21 2.39 20.35
N ARG A 56 -11.06 2.07 19.07
CA ARG A 56 -9.75 1.81 18.44
C ARG A 56 -9.55 2.71 17.23
N MET A 57 -8.31 3.13 16.99
CA MET A 57 -7.96 3.83 15.75
C MET A 57 -8.02 2.83 14.58
N ARG A 58 -8.87 3.11 13.59
CA ARG A 58 -8.97 2.31 12.37
C ARG A 58 -8.25 3.01 11.23
N TYR A 59 -7.35 2.28 10.56
CA TYR A 59 -6.69 2.73 9.34
C TYR A 59 -7.34 2.04 8.13
N SER A 60 -7.85 2.85 7.21
CA SER A 60 -8.47 2.38 5.97
C SER A 60 -7.69 2.90 4.77
N VAL A 61 -7.21 1.99 3.93
CA VAL A 61 -6.60 2.34 2.65
C VAL A 61 -7.68 2.83 1.69
N LEU A 62 -7.54 4.08 1.23
CA LEU A 62 -8.37 4.73 0.22
C LEU A 62 -7.80 4.57 -1.19
N GLY A 63 -6.48 4.41 -1.31
CA GLY A 63 -5.81 4.28 -2.59
C GLY A 63 -4.40 3.72 -2.44
N CYS A 64 -3.96 3.05 -3.50
CA CYS A 64 -2.65 2.45 -3.63
C CYS A 64 -2.18 2.68 -5.07
N ASP A 65 -1.06 3.36 -5.22
CA ASP A 65 -0.43 3.65 -6.50
C ASP A 65 1.07 3.31 -6.42
N PRO A 66 1.72 2.92 -7.53
CA PRO A 66 3.16 2.66 -7.53
C PRO A 66 3.93 3.94 -7.18
N VAL A 67 5.12 3.76 -6.60
CA VAL A 67 6.00 4.89 -6.24
C VAL A 67 6.49 5.57 -7.54
N PRO A 68 6.21 6.87 -7.76
CA PRO A 68 6.68 7.60 -8.91
C PRO A 68 8.14 8.04 -8.71
N TYR A 69 9.08 7.11 -8.87
CA TYR A 69 10.52 7.34 -8.64
C TYR A 69 11.05 8.54 -9.41
N ASP A 70 10.70 8.70 -10.69
CA ASP A 70 11.16 9.81 -11.52
C ASP A 70 10.80 11.18 -10.92
N ARG A 71 9.58 11.32 -10.40
CA ARG A 71 9.13 12.57 -9.76
C ARG A 71 9.81 12.78 -8.41
N TYR A 72 10.04 11.71 -7.66
CA TYR A 72 10.70 11.78 -6.37
C TYR A 72 12.15 12.21 -6.48
N ILE A 73 12.90 11.69 -7.46
CA ILE A 73 14.30 12.05 -7.68
C ILE A 73 14.42 13.54 -7.95
N SER A 74 13.67 14.07 -8.93
CA SER A 74 13.70 15.51 -9.23
C SER A 74 13.27 16.37 -8.04
N HIS A 75 12.31 15.89 -7.23
CA HIS A 75 11.90 16.61 -6.04
C HIS A 75 12.97 16.62 -4.94
N LEU A 76 13.69 15.51 -4.77
CA LEU A 76 14.80 15.39 -3.82
C LEU A 76 15.96 16.29 -4.21
N GLU A 77 16.34 16.33 -5.49
CA GLU A 77 17.38 17.24 -6.01
C GLU A 77 17.05 18.70 -5.69
N GLN A 78 15.83 19.14 -6.01
CA GLN A 78 15.37 20.50 -5.69
C GLN A 78 15.33 20.80 -4.19
N THR A 79 15.10 19.77 -3.36
CA THR A 79 15.06 19.94 -1.91
C THR A 79 16.48 20.09 -1.36
N LEU A 80 17.45 19.35 -1.90
CA LEU A 80 18.86 19.47 -1.55
C LEU A 80 19.41 20.85 -1.93
N GLU A 81 19.16 21.32 -3.15
CA GLU A 81 19.57 22.67 -3.60
C GLU A 81 19.04 23.78 -2.67
N LYS A 82 17.78 23.65 -2.21
CA LYS A 82 17.18 24.62 -1.28
C LYS A 82 17.81 24.58 0.11
N LEU A 83 18.20 23.39 0.59
CA LEU A 83 18.85 23.24 1.88
C LEU A 83 20.26 23.84 1.86
N GLU A 84 21.03 23.62 0.79
CA GLU A 84 22.36 24.23 0.61
C GLU A 84 22.30 25.76 0.64
N GLN A 85 21.24 26.36 0.08
CA GLN A 85 21.04 27.82 0.10
C GLN A 85 20.70 28.38 1.48
N LEU A 86 20.20 27.57 2.41
CA LEU A 86 19.85 27.97 3.78
C LEU A 86 21.02 27.85 4.76
N GLU A 87 22.07 27.11 4.40
CA GLU A 87 23.29 26.96 5.21
C GLU A 87 24.35 28.05 4.94
N CYS A 88 24.08 28.96 4.00
CA CYS A 88 24.84 30.20 3.76
C CYS A 88 24.24 31.40 4.50
#